data_AF-A0A967K163-F1
#
_entry.id   AF-A0A967K163-F1
#
_cell.length_a   1.000
_cell.length_b   1.000
_cell.length_c   1.000
_cell.angle_alpha   90.00
_cell.angle_beta   90.00
_cell.angle_gamma   90.00
#
_symmetry.space_group_name_H-M   'P 1'
#
loop_
_entity.id
_entity.type
_entity.pdbx_description
1 polymer ?
#
loop_
_entity_poly.entity_id
_entity_poly.type
_entity_poly.pdbx_seq_one_letter_code
_entity_poly.pdbx_strand_id
1 'polypeptide(L)'
;MIGMGFVGFIILLVIAAVVAAIAHYGIGYYQVSGVGSFLSKVVVGWIGGWLGSPVLGHWWVSYESIYIVPAILGAAALTILAVDMARTFAPRQG
;
A
#
# COMPACT_ATOMS: atom_id res chain seq x y z
N MET A 1 0.52 -12.76 -7.42
CA MET A 1 1.55 -13.05 -8.44
C MET A 1 2.68 -13.85 -7.82
N ILE A 2 2.67 -15.19 -7.92
CA ILE A 2 3.79 -16.03 -7.47
C ILE A 2 4.81 -16.09 -8.60
N GLY A 3 6.09 -15.84 -8.31
CA GLY A 3 7.16 -15.80 -9.32
C GLY A 3 7.43 -14.43 -9.95
N MET A 4 7.10 -13.33 -9.25
CA MET A 4 7.44 -11.97 -9.70
C MET A 4 8.96 -11.80 -9.84
N GLY A 5 9.39 -11.23 -10.97
CA GLY A 5 10.76 -10.82 -11.19
C GLY A 5 11.18 -9.65 -10.30
N PHE A 6 12.49 -9.47 -10.12
CA PHE A 6 13.03 -8.40 -9.26
C PHE A 6 12.61 -6.99 -9.71
N VAL A 7 12.48 -6.77 -11.02
CA VAL A 7 12.02 -5.48 -11.57
C VAL A 7 10.58 -5.19 -11.15
N GLY A 8 9.69 -6.16 -11.34
CA GLY A 8 8.31 -6.05 -10.83
C GLY A 8 8.23 -5.80 -9.32
N PHE A 9 9.11 -6.43 -8.53
CA PHE A 9 9.19 -6.19 -7.09
C PHE A 9 9.50 -4.72 -6.78
N ILE A 10 10.49 -4.14 -7.47
CA ILE A 10 10.86 -2.73 -7.32
C ILE A 10 9.74 -1.80 -7.76
N ILE A 11 9.03 -2.10 -8.86
CA ILE A 11 7.89 -1.29 -9.32
C ILE A 11 6.79 -1.25 -8.26
N LEU A 12 6.39 -2.40 -7.72
CA LEU A 12 5.41 -2.46 -6.64
C LEU A 12 5.89 -1.72 -5.39
N LEU A 13 7.18 -1.84 -5.05
CA LEU A 13 7.76 -1.16 -3.89
C LEU A 13 7.71 0.36 -4.06
N VAL A 14 8.01 0.88 -5.26
CA VAL A 14 7.90 2.31 -5.57
C VAL A 14 6.45 2.77 -5.49
N ILE A 15 5.50 2.02 -6.06
CA ILE A 15 4.06 2.33 -5.96
C ILE A 15 3.65 2.41 -4.49
N ALA A 16 4.01 1.40 -3.68
CA ALA A 16 3.69 1.37 -2.26
C ALA A 16 4.33 2.53 -1.48
N ALA A 17 5.59 2.86 -1.78
CA ALA A 17 6.28 3.98 -1.15
C ALA A 17 5.60 5.32 -1.46
N VAL A 18 5.20 5.54 -2.72
CA VAL A 18 4.47 6.75 -3.14
C VAL A 18 3.11 6.82 -2.46
N VAL A 19 2.34 5.73 -2.48
CA VAL A 19 1.01 5.68 -1.83
C VAL A 19 1.13 5.91 -0.32
N ALA A 20 2.10 5.26 0.34
CA ALA A 20 2.35 5.46 1.76
C ALA A 20 2.80 6.89 2.07
N ALA A 21 3.60 7.52 1.20
CA ALA A 21 4.03 8.91 1.36
C ALA A 21 2.86 9.88 1.22
N ILE A 22 1.99 9.68 0.24
CA ILE A 22 0.77 10.47 0.07
C ILE A 22 -0.15 10.30 1.29
N ALA A 23 -0.35 9.06 1.76
CA ALA A 23 -1.19 8.80 2.92
C ALA A 23 -0.62 9.40 4.22
N HIS A 24 0.70 9.30 4.42
CA HIS A 24 1.37 9.74 5.64
C HIS A 24 1.61 11.26 5.69
N TYR A 25 2.10 11.84 4.59
CA TYR A 25 2.51 13.25 4.51
C TYR A 25 1.50 14.14 3.78
N GLY A 26 0.88 13.63 2.71
CA GLY A 26 -0.03 14.43 1.88
C GLY A 26 -1.41 14.62 2.50
N ILE A 27 -2.02 13.56 3.03
CA ILE A 27 -3.38 13.57 3.57
C ILE A 27 -3.38 13.77 5.09
N GLY A 28 -2.26 13.52 5.77
CA GLY A 28 -2.17 13.56 7.23
C GLY A 28 -3.05 12.51 7.92
N TYR A 29 -3.42 11.43 7.20
CA TYR A 29 -4.37 10.43 7.68
C TYR A 29 -3.78 9.64 8.85
N TYR A 30 -4.28 9.92 10.05
CA TYR A 30 -3.80 9.35 11.33
C TYR A 30 -2.27 9.33 11.44
N GLN A 31 -1.69 10.52 11.59
CA GLN A 31 -0.26 10.68 11.86
C GLN A 31 0.12 10.13 13.23
N VAL A 32 0.48 8.84 13.26
CA VAL A 32 1.40 8.33 14.27
C VAL A 32 2.79 8.74 13.81
N SER A 33 3.39 9.72 14.49
CA SER A 33 4.70 10.27 14.15
C SER A 33 5.78 9.20 14.26
N GLY A 34 6.55 8.98 13.19
CA GLY A 34 7.75 8.14 13.24
C GLY A 34 8.06 7.40 11.95
N VAL A 35 9.35 7.24 11.67
CA VAL A 35 9.88 6.51 10.50
C VAL A 35 9.35 5.07 10.46
N GLY A 36 9.17 4.44 11.63
CA GLY A 36 8.58 3.10 11.73
C GLY A 36 7.12 3.01 11.27
N SER A 37 6.30 4.04 11.53
CA SER A 37 4.91 4.11 11.05
C SER A 37 4.84 4.30 9.54
N PHE A 38 5.81 5.02 8.96
CA PHE A 38 5.93 5.12 7.52
C PHE A 38 6.35 3.78 6.90
N LEU A 39 7.40 3.13 7.43
CA LEU A 39 7.87 1.84 6.90
C LEU A 39 6.79 0.75 6.94
N SER A 40 6.00 0.68 8.03
CA SER A 40 4.91 -0.29 8.11
C SER A 40 3.82 -0.03 7.07
N LYS A 41 3.48 1.24 6.80
CA LYS A 41 2.55 1.61 5.71
C LYS A 41 3.08 1.21 4.33
N VAL A 42 4.39 1.33 4.09
CA VAL A 42 5.03 0.88 2.84
C VAL A 42 4.92 -0.63 2.68
N VAL A 43 5.21 -1.41 3.73
CA VAL A 43 5.11 -2.88 3.69
C VAL A 43 3.66 -3.31 3.43
N VAL A 44 2.70 -2.72 4.14
CA VAL A 44 1.27 -3.01 3.94
C VAL A 44 0.83 -2.60 2.53
N GLY A 45 1.21 -1.40 2.07
CA GLY A 45 0.90 -0.93 0.73
C GLY A 45 1.48 -1.83 -0.36
N TRP A 46 2.67 -2.39 -0.14
CA TRP A 46 3.29 -3.33 -1.07
C TRP A 46 2.49 -4.64 -1.17
N ILE A 47 2.04 -5.19 -0.03
CA ILE A 47 1.14 -6.35 0.00
C ILE A 47 -0.17 -6.02 -0.71
N GLY A 48 -0.74 -4.85 -0.43
CA GLY A 48 -1.98 -4.38 -1.05
C GLY A 48 -1.85 -4.26 -2.56
N GLY A 49 -0.74 -3.70 -3.06
CA GLY A 49 -0.50 -3.57 -4.49
C GLY A 49 -0.28 -4.92 -5.18
N TRP A 50 0.37 -5.87 -4.51
CA TRP A 50 0.49 -7.24 -4.99
C TRP A 50 -0.86 -7.97 -5.09
N LEU A 51 -1.78 -7.70 -4.16
CA LEU A 51 -3.16 -8.22 -4.18
C LEU A 51 -4.08 -7.45 -5.13
N GLY A 52 -3.67 -6.25 -5.55
CA GLY A 52 -4.46 -5.36 -6.40
C GLY A 52 -4.94 -6.04 -7.67
N SER A 53 -4.05 -6.60 -8.49
CA SER A 53 -4.46 -7.25 -9.75
C SER A 53 -5.29 -8.53 -9.55
N PRO A 54 -4.93 -9.45 -8.63
CA PRO A 54 -5.76 -10.62 -8.34
C PRO A 54 -7.18 -10.30 -7.81
N VAL A 55 -7.34 -9.22 -7.04
CA VAL A 55 -8.61 -8.89 -6.37
C VAL A 55 -9.46 -7.92 -7.19
N LEU A 56 -8.85 -6.86 -7.74
CA LEU A 56 -9.54 -5.79 -8.45
C LEU A 56 -9.57 -6.01 -9.97
N GLY A 57 -8.89 -7.05 -10.46
CA GLY A 57 -8.86 -7.45 -11.86
C GLY A 57 -7.64 -6.97 -12.63
N HIS A 58 -7.57 -7.40 -13.88
CA HIS A 58 -6.43 -7.25 -14.77
C HIS A 58 -6.77 -6.29 -15.91
N TRP A 59 -6.93 -5.00 -15.59
CA TRP A 59 -7.38 -4.00 -16.55
C TRP A 59 -6.47 -2.76 -16.59
N TRP A 60 -6.55 -2.02 -17.70
CA TRP A 60 -5.71 -0.88 -18.07
C TRP A 60 -4.25 -1.24 -18.39
N VAL A 61 -3.28 -0.60 -17.72
CA VAL A 61 -1.86 -0.61 -18.08
C VAL A 61 -1.17 -1.69 -17.26
N SER A 62 -0.53 -2.63 -17.96
CA SER A 62 0.28 -3.68 -17.34
C SER A 62 1.75 -3.58 -17.72
N TYR A 63 2.62 -3.86 -16.76
CA TYR A 63 4.05 -4.00 -16.97
C TYR A 63 4.56 -5.17 -16.14
N GLU A 64 5.27 -6.13 -16.76
CA GLU A 64 5.68 -7.39 -16.10
C GLU A 64 4.54 -8.08 -15.32
N SER A 65 3.34 -8.10 -15.89
CA SER A 65 2.12 -8.65 -15.26
C SER A 65 1.59 -7.85 -14.05
N ILE A 66 2.18 -6.70 -13.70
CA ILE A 66 1.64 -5.78 -12.69
C ILE A 66 0.70 -4.81 -13.38
N TYR A 67 -0.57 -4.82 -12.99
CA TYR A 67 -1.54 -3.85 -13.48
C TYR A 67 -1.48 -2.62 -12.58
N ILE A 68 -1.01 -1.50 -13.13
CA ILE A 68 -0.62 -0.32 -12.36
C ILE A 68 -1.81 0.25 -11.58
N VAL A 69 -2.96 0.40 -12.24
CA VAL A 69 -4.16 0.97 -11.59
C VAL A 69 -4.68 0.04 -10.48
N PRO A 70 -4.95 -1.25 -10.74
CA PRO A 70 -5.27 -2.21 -9.68
C PRO A 70 -4.23 -2.25 -8.55
N ALA A 71 -2.93 -2.15 -8.85
CA ALA A 71 -1.88 -2.14 -7.83
C ALA A 71 -1.91 -0.88 -6.96
N ILE A 72 -2.11 0.30 -7.54
CA ILE A 72 -2.25 1.55 -6.77
C ILE A 72 -3.48 1.48 -5.87
N LEU A 73 -4.61 1.01 -6.40
CA LEU A 73 -5.86 0.89 -5.64
C LEU A 73 -5.74 -0.14 -4.51
N GLY A 74 -5.14 -1.29 -4.78
CA GLY A 74 -4.89 -2.31 -3.77
C GLY A 74 -3.94 -1.82 -2.67
N ALA A 75 -2.87 -1.12 -3.04
CA ALA A 75 -1.94 -0.51 -2.09
C ALA A 75 -2.66 0.52 -1.20
N ALA A 76 -3.42 1.43 -1.81
CA ALA A 76 -4.15 2.46 -1.07
C ALA A 76 -5.19 1.86 -0.13
N ALA A 77 -6.00 0.90 -0.61
CA ALA A 77 -7.02 0.25 0.18
C ALA A 77 -6.44 -0.45 1.42
N LEU A 78 -5.39 -1.25 1.24
CA LEU A 78 -4.78 -2.00 2.35
C LEU A 78 -4.08 -1.06 3.34
N THR A 79 -3.37 -0.04 2.85
CA THR A 79 -2.73 0.96 3.71
C THR A 79 -3.77 1.72 4.53
N ILE A 80 -4.86 2.20 3.93
CA ILE A 80 -5.92 2.93 4.65
C ILE A 80 -6.57 2.02 5.70
N LEU A 81 -6.93 0.80 5.30
CA LEU A 81 -7.58 -0.16 6.20
C LEU A 81 -6.68 -0.54 7.38
N ALA A 82 -5.38 -0.77 7.16
CA ALA A 82 -4.45 -1.08 8.23
C ALA A 82 -4.30 0.09 9.22
N VAL A 83 -4.27 1.32 8.73
CA VAL A 83 -4.20 2.51 9.58
C VAL A 83 -5.49 2.69 10.37
N ASP A 84 -6.64 2.48 9.74
CA ASP A 84 -7.95 2.59 10.40
C ASP A 84 -8.15 1.51 11.47
N MET A 85 -7.75 0.27 11.17
CA MET A 85 -7.70 -0.82 12.16
C MET A 85 -6.78 -0.47 13.33
N ALA A 86 -5.55 -0.02 13.04
CA ALA A 86 -4.60 0.35 14.09
C ALA A 86 -5.16 1.47 15.00
N ARG A 87 -5.92 2.42 14.44
CA ARG A 87 -6.59 3.47 15.23
C ARG A 87 -7.76 2.92 16.04
N THR A 88 -8.52 1.99 15.49
CA THR A 88 -9.68 1.37 16.15
C THR A 88 -9.27 0.53 17.36
N PHE A 89 -8.14 -0.18 17.26
CA PHE A 89 -7.61 -1.01 18.35
C PHE A 89 -6.66 -0.26 19.29
N ALA A 90 -6.30 1.00 19.00
CA ALA A 90 -5.52 1.81 19.92
C ALA A 90 -6.35 2.07 21.19
N PRO A 91 -5.83 1.74 22.39
CA PRO A 91 -6.54 1.99 23.64
C PRO A 91 -6.87 3.48 23.75
N ARG A 92 -8.14 3.80 24.03
CA ARG A 92 -8.56 5.15 24.42
C ARG A 92 -7.74 5.51 25.67
N GLN A 93 -6.79 6.42 25.52
CA GLN A 93 -6.19 7.10 26.68
C GLN A 93 -7.27 8.07 27.19
N GLY A 94 -8.10 7.56 28.10
CA GLY A 94 -9.06 8.32 28.90
C GLY A 94 -8.50 8.57 30.29
#